data_AF-A0A4Y8CW42-F1
#
_entry.id   AF-A0A4Y8CW42-F1
#
_cell.length_a   1.000
_cell.length_b   1.000
_cell.length_c   1.000
_cell.angle_alpha   90.00
_cell.angle_beta   90.00
_cell.angle_gamma   90.00
#
_symmetry.space_group_name_H-M   'P 1'
#
loop_
_entity.id
_entity.type
_entity.pdbx_description
1 polymer ?
#
loop_
_entity_poly.entity_id
_entity_poly.type
_entity_poly.pdbx_seq_one_letter_code
_entity_poly.pdbx_strand_id
1 'polypeptide(L)'
;MDSLGLNTKAQILVQTLTNQVCQQHGSGNMSTAIYATAWVSMITRSTNSGMVLLFPESYQYILEPQARDGDWETYASTDQEAEAYLRSAITSSIARGTGSVPCAFPITIFETTWILTILMKSNFSSSVLGLYNLNILSEFLKKEFRVQGGILDSASATPLILADTDVTSKTIETLSLLGDFVSPDNMISTYETATHFNRMGPNETLASAQIAIVEDPSCYIKQIVKAASFLCEIWSLGKVKDKWACINPVHRAKPSALTETS
;
A
#
# COMPACT_ATOMS: atom_id res chain seq x y z
N MET A 1 24.01 -2.13 -18.05
CA MET A 1 23.66 -2.97 -16.88
C MET A 1 23.55 -4.40 -17.36
N ASP A 2 24.17 -5.34 -16.65
CA ASP A 2 24.12 -6.76 -16.98
C ASP A 2 22.72 -7.33 -16.67
N SER A 3 22.08 -7.96 -17.67
CA SER A 3 20.73 -8.52 -17.56
C SER A 3 20.67 -9.68 -16.57
N LEU A 4 21.77 -10.43 -16.42
CA LEU A 4 21.86 -11.52 -15.46
C LEU A 4 21.76 -11.02 -14.01
N GLY A 5 22.47 -9.93 -13.70
CA GLY A 5 22.42 -9.30 -12.38
C GLY A 5 21.05 -8.71 -12.03
N LEU A 6 20.30 -8.23 -13.03
CA LEU A 6 18.95 -7.70 -12.82
C LEU A 6 17.93 -8.83 -12.56
N ASN A 7 18.03 -9.93 -13.28
CA ASN A 7 17.19 -11.12 -13.08
C ASN A 7 17.37 -11.71 -11.67
N THR A 8 18.61 -11.84 -11.20
CA THR A 8 18.89 -12.32 -9.84
C THR A 8 18.30 -11.40 -8.78
N LYS A 9 18.36 -10.07 -8.96
CA LYS A 9 17.74 -9.12 -8.03
C LYS A 9 16.21 -9.25 -8.00
N ALA A 10 15.58 -9.43 -9.16
CA ALA A 10 14.14 -9.67 -9.23
C ALA A 10 13.72 -10.97 -8.51
N GLN A 11 14.50 -12.05 -8.68
CA GLN A 11 14.28 -13.31 -7.96
C GLN A 11 14.40 -13.15 -6.44
N ILE A 12 15.42 -12.42 -5.98
CA ILE A 12 15.60 -12.15 -4.54
C ILE A 12 14.42 -11.35 -3.99
N LEU A 13 13.91 -10.38 -4.75
CA LEU A 13 12.75 -9.60 -4.34
C LEU A 13 11.49 -10.48 -4.23
N VAL A 14 11.23 -11.34 -5.21
CA VAL A 14 10.11 -12.29 -5.18
C VAL A 14 10.25 -13.28 -4.01
N GLN A 15 11.45 -13.81 -3.77
CA GLN A 15 11.70 -14.68 -2.61
C GLN A 15 11.46 -13.95 -1.27
N THR A 16 11.82 -12.66 -1.20
CA THR A 16 11.62 -11.84 -0.01
C THR A 16 10.13 -11.65 0.27
N LEU A 17 9.33 -11.34 -0.76
CA LEU A 17 7.87 -11.30 -0.67
C LEU A 17 7.29 -12.64 -0.19
N THR A 18 7.78 -13.77 -0.74
CA THR A 18 7.32 -15.10 -0.34
C THR A 18 7.57 -15.36 1.15
N ASN A 19 8.74 -14.98 1.66
CA ASN A 19 9.05 -15.11 3.08
C ASN A 19 8.19 -14.20 3.96
N GLN A 20 7.85 -13.01 3.44
CA GLN A 20 7.02 -12.01 4.09
C GLN A 20 5.55 -12.45 4.25
N VAL A 21 4.94 -13.01 3.19
CA VAL A 21 3.54 -13.50 3.25
C VAL A 21 3.36 -14.72 4.15
N CYS A 22 4.45 -15.46 4.44
CA CYS A 22 4.46 -16.57 5.38
C CYS A 22 4.54 -16.14 6.85
N GLN A 23 4.69 -14.84 7.15
CA GLN A 23 4.78 -14.34 8.53
C GLN A 23 3.40 -14.24 9.17
N GLN A 24 3.28 -14.69 10.42
CA GLN A 24 2.00 -14.76 11.14
C GLN A 24 1.32 -13.40 11.35
N HIS A 25 2.09 -12.32 11.46
CA HIS A 25 1.59 -10.97 11.77
C HIS A 25 1.60 -10.00 10.57
N GLY A 26 1.79 -10.52 9.35
CA GLY A 26 2.03 -9.70 8.17
C GLY A 26 3.38 -8.99 8.21
N SER A 27 3.66 -8.20 7.17
CA SER A 27 4.93 -7.48 7.03
C SER A 27 4.73 -6.18 6.24
N GLY A 28 5.76 -5.34 6.20
CA GLY A 28 5.75 -4.13 5.38
C GLY A 28 7.04 -3.33 5.49
N ASN A 29 7.65 -3.02 4.34
CA ASN A 29 8.83 -2.14 4.28
C ASN A 29 8.47 -0.67 4.07
N MET A 30 7.57 -0.15 4.89
CA MET A 30 7.26 1.28 4.92
C MET A 30 8.31 2.03 5.76
N SER A 31 8.69 3.24 5.32
CA SER A 31 9.56 4.11 6.10
C SER A 31 8.93 4.47 7.45
N THR A 32 9.79 4.72 8.43
CA THR A 32 9.37 5.04 9.79
C THR A 32 8.66 6.40 9.84
N ALA A 33 7.65 6.51 10.70
CA ALA A 33 6.93 7.75 10.93
C ALA A 33 7.22 8.23 12.35
N ILE A 34 7.89 9.39 12.46
CA ILE A 34 8.23 10.01 13.75
C ILE A 34 6.96 10.26 14.57
N TYR A 35 5.88 10.72 13.94
CA TYR A 35 4.59 10.92 14.60
C TYR A 35 4.04 9.63 15.21
N ALA A 36 4.00 8.52 14.44
CA ALA A 36 3.52 7.24 14.96
C ALA A 36 4.45 6.70 16.07
N THR A 37 5.77 6.87 15.91
CA THR A 37 6.76 6.47 16.92
C THR A 37 6.61 7.27 18.21
N ALA A 38 6.27 8.57 18.11
CA ALA A 38 5.95 9.44 19.24
C ALA A 38 4.78 8.90 20.07
N TRP A 39 3.68 8.51 19.43
CA TRP A 39 2.54 7.89 20.10
C TRP A 39 2.93 6.61 20.87
N VAL A 40 3.74 5.74 20.26
CA VAL A 40 4.14 4.48 20.90
C VAL A 40 5.06 4.72 22.11
N SER A 41 5.91 5.74 22.05
CA SER A 41 6.83 6.08 23.14
C SER A 41 6.14 6.54 24.44
N MET A 42 4.89 6.99 24.36
CA MET A 42 4.16 7.55 25.49
C MET A 42 3.33 6.49 26.23
N ILE A 43 3.33 5.24 25.78
CA ILE A 43 2.52 4.19 26.41
C ILE A 43 3.18 3.76 27.71
N THR A 44 2.43 3.87 28.80
CA THR A 44 2.86 3.53 30.16
C THR A 44 2.08 2.36 30.72
N ARG A 45 2.73 1.53 31.55
CA ARG A 45 2.09 0.48 32.34
C ARG A 45 2.31 0.74 33.83
N SER A 46 1.25 0.66 34.61
CA SER A 46 1.33 0.65 36.08
C SER A 46 1.92 -0.67 36.58
N THR A 47 2.96 -0.59 37.39
CA THR A 47 3.58 -1.74 38.08
C THR A 47 3.57 -1.50 39.59
N ASN A 48 3.84 -2.56 40.38
CA ASN A 48 3.95 -2.44 41.84
C ASN A 48 5.04 -1.44 42.29
N SER A 49 5.97 -1.10 41.39
CA SER A 49 7.06 -0.12 41.58
C SER A 49 6.80 1.26 40.96
N GLY A 50 5.60 1.50 40.41
CA GLY A 50 5.22 2.77 39.76
C GLY A 50 4.90 2.63 38.27
N MET A 51 4.67 3.76 37.60
CA MET A 51 4.45 3.83 36.14
C MET A 51 5.78 3.63 35.40
N VAL A 52 5.80 2.72 34.43
CA VAL A 52 6.97 2.49 33.56
C VAL A 52 6.57 2.65 32.09
N LEU A 53 7.50 3.16 31.26
CA LEU A 53 7.33 3.19 29.82
C LEU A 53 7.33 1.75 29.28
N LEU A 54 6.37 1.47 28.41
CA LEU A 54 6.14 0.13 27.87
C LEU A 54 7.05 -0.19 26.69
N PHE A 55 7.51 0.87 26.01
CA PHE A 55 8.38 0.86 24.84
C PHE A 55 9.49 1.91 24.99
N PRO A 56 10.44 1.72 25.94
CA PRO A 56 11.51 2.68 26.17
C PRO A 56 12.39 2.90 24.93
N GLU A 57 12.48 1.93 24.03
CA GLU A 57 13.21 2.02 22.77
C GLU A 57 12.57 3.03 21.81
N SER A 58 11.24 3.13 21.78
CA SER A 58 10.52 4.14 20.98
C SER A 58 10.77 5.55 21.51
N TYR A 59 10.86 5.70 22.84
CA TYR A 59 11.23 6.97 23.48
C TYR A 59 12.65 7.39 23.13
N GLN A 60 13.61 6.46 23.19
CA GLN A 60 14.99 6.70 22.81
C GLN A 60 15.12 7.10 21.33
N TYR A 61 14.35 6.46 20.44
CA TYR A 61 14.34 6.77 19.00
C TYR A 61 13.88 8.20 18.69
N ILE A 62 13.01 8.81 19.50
CA ILE A 62 12.52 10.19 19.27
C ILE A 62 13.52 11.25 19.73
N LEU A 63 14.35 10.93 20.72
CA LEU A 63 15.36 11.86 21.24
C LEU A 63 16.48 12.15 20.23
N GLU A 64 16.78 11.21 19.33
CA GLU A 64 17.84 11.37 18.31
C GLU A 64 17.49 12.38 17.18
N PRO A 65 16.27 12.38 16.60
CA PRO A 65 15.86 13.34 15.57
C PRO A 65 15.28 14.65 16.12
N GLN A 66 15.43 14.95 17.41
CA GLN A 66 14.84 16.15 18.03
C GLN A 66 15.37 17.44 17.37
N ALA A 67 14.47 18.28 16.83
CA ALA A 67 14.83 19.57 16.25
C ALA A 67 15.20 20.58 17.34
N ARG A 68 16.00 21.59 16.98
CA ARG A 68 16.55 22.57 17.94
C ARG A 68 15.49 23.47 18.60
N ASP A 69 14.29 23.52 18.04
CA ASP A 69 13.13 24.26 18.54
C ASP A 69 12.21 23.43 19.46
N GLY A 70 12.49 22.12 19.62
CA GLY A 70 11.95 21.30 20.71
C GLY A 70 10.51 20.79 20.54
N ASP A 71 9.91 20.88 19.34
CA ASP A 71 8.48 20.65 19.14
C ASP A 71 8.07 19.18 18.97
N TRP A 72 7.22 18.65 19.87
CA TRP A 72 6.47 17.38 19.70
C TRP A 72 5.19 17.41 20.56
N GLU A 73 4.00 17.16 19.98
CA GLU A 73 2.72 17.04 20.71
C GLU A 73 2.15 15.60 20.68
N THR A 74 1.56 15.10 21.79
CA THR A 74 0.20 14.46 21.94
C THR A 74 0.01 13.55 23.19
N TYR A 75 -1.17 12.93 23.34
CA TYR A 75 -1.77 12.22 24.50
C TYR A 75 -1.64 10.67 24.42
N ALA A 76 -2.16 9.86 25.36
CA ALA A 76 -2.06 8.38 25.34
C ALA A 76 -3.30 7.63 25.91
N SER A 77 -3.51 6.38 25.49
CA SER A 77 -4.52 5.41 26.00
C SER A 77 -3.91 4.02 26.26
N THR A 78 -4.58 3.17 27.04
CA THR A 78 -4.07 1.84 27.48
C THR A 78 -4.99 0.67 27.06
N ASP A 79 -4.55 -0.15 26.11
CA ASP A 79 -5.21 -1.39 25.68
C ASP A 79 -4.13 -2.49 25.45
N GLN A 80 -4.38 -3.70 25.95
CA GLN A 80 -3.45 -4.84 25.89
C GLN A 80 -3.36 -5.48 24.49
N GLU A 81 -4.45 -5.48 23.71
CA GLU A 81 -4.42 -5.97 22.32
C GLU A 81 -3.62 -5.00 21.44
N ALA A 82 -3.80 -3.69 21.68
CA ALA A 82 -3.00 -2.65 21.06
C ALA A 82 -1.52 -2.77 21.42
N GLU A 83 -1.18 -3.07 22.69
CA GLU A 83 0.21 -3.33 23.10
C GLU A 83 0.83 -4.50 22.30
N ALA A 84 0.12 -5.63 22.21
CA ALA A 84 0.61 -6.81 21.49
C ALA A 84 0.84 -6.52 20.01
N TYR A 85 -0.09 -5.78 19.38
CA TYR A 85 0.05 -5.30 18.01
C TYR A 85 1.27 -4.39 17.84
N LEU A 86 1.46 -3.40 18.73
CA LEU A 86 2.60 -2.47 18.67
C LEU A 86 3.94 -3.17 18.87
N ARG A 87 4.02 -4.15 19.79
CA ARG A 87 5.21 -5.02 19.95
C ARG A 87 5.52 -5.75 18.64
N SER A 88 4.49 -6.28 17.99
CA SER A 88 4.64 -6.96 16.71
C SER A 88 5.09 -6.02 15.60
N ALA A 89 4.50 -4.82 15.50
CA ALA A 89 4.88 -3.80 14.51
C ALA A 89 6.33 -3.32 14.70
N ILE A 90 6.77 -3.08 15.93
CA ILE A 90 8.17 -2.71 16.24
C ILE A 90 9.13 -3.83 15.81
N THR A 91 8.80 -5.08 16.14
CA THR A 91 9.70 -6.22 15.89
C THR A 91 9.76 -6.61 14.42
N SER A 92 8.62 -6.54 13.73
CA SER A 92 8.43 -7.05 12.37
C SER A 92 8.56 -5.98 11.27
N SER A 93 8.71 -4.70 11.63
CA SER A 93 9.00 -3.63 10.66
C SER A 93 10.43 -3.68 10.13
N ILE A 94 10.72 -2.87 9.10
CA ILE A 94 12.08 -2.70 8.56
C ILE A 94 13.11 -2.28 9.64
N ALA A 95 12.62 -1.61 10.69
CA ALA A 95 13.40 -1.11 11.80
C ALA A 95 13.76 -2.20 12.84
N ARG A 96 13.23 -3.43 12.70
CA ARG A 96 13.62 -4.66 13.44
C ARG A 96 13.92 -4.47 14.92
N GLY A 97 12.98 -3.91 15.67
CA GLY A 97 13.13 -3.77 17.13
C GLY A 97 13.87 -2.53 17.61
N THR A 98 14.26 -1.60 16.72
CA THR A 98 14.89 -0.31 17.11
C THR A 98 13.92 0.68 17.76
N GLY A 99 12.67 0.29 18.02
CA GLY A 99 11.65 1.12 18.65
C GLY A 99 10.82 1.98 17.69
N SER A 100 11.19 2.04 16.41
CA SER A 100 10.44 2.82 15.42
C SER A 100 9.29 2.05 14.78
N VAL A 101 8.21 2.75 14.44
CA VAL A 101 7.05 2.20 13.72
C VAL A 101 6.73 3.02 12.47
N PRO A 102 6.28 2.37 11.37
CA PRO A 102 5.78 3.07 10.20
C PRO A 102 4.39 3.68 10.47
N CYS A 103 3.91 4.55 9.57
CA CYS A 103 2.56 5.13 9.69
C CYS A 103 1.43 4.14 9.34
N ALA A 104 1.73 3.02 8.68
CA ALA A 104 0.80 1.91 8.44
C ALA A 104 1.52 0.56 8.53
N PHE A 105 0.90 -0.41 9.20
CA PHE A 105 1.40 -1.78 9.34
C PHE A 105 0.25 -2.76 9.64
N PRO A 106 0.27 -4.00 9.14
CA PRO A 106 1.09 -4.46 8.03
C PRO A 106 0.57 -3.89 6.71
N ILE A 107 1.41 -3.94 5.67
CA ILE A 107 1.03 -3.54 4.29
C ILE A 107 1.33 -4.67 3.30
N THR A 108 1.25 -5.92 3.76
CA THR A 108 1.69 -7.12 3.03
C THR A 108 1.05 -7.22 1.65
N ILE A 109 -0.26 -6.98 1.54
CA ILE A 109 -1.00 -7.12 0.28
C ILE A 109 -0.60 -6.00 -0.67
N PHE A 110 -0.51 -4.75 -0.16
CA PHE A 110 -0.05 -3.60 -0.92
C PHE A 110 1.37 -3.81 -1.46
N GLU A 111 2.34 -4.17 -0.60
CA GLU A 111 3.73 -4.36 -1.00
C GLU A 111 3.86 -5.49 -2.03
N THR A 112 3.18 -6.62 -1.81
CA THR A 112 3.19 -7.77 -2.72
C THR A 112 2.63 -7.40 -4.11
N THR A 113 1.46 -6.77 -4.17
CA THR A 113 0.77 -6.47 -5.44
C THR A 113 1.49 -5.38 -6.23
N TRP A 114 2.00 -4.33 -5.58
CA TRP A 114 2.76 -3.28 -6.27
C TRP A 114 4.08 -3.81 -6.83
N ILE A 115 4.82 -4.61 -6.07
CA ILE A 115 6.10 -5.14 -6.54
C ILE A 115 5.88 -6.13 -7.70
N LEU A 116 4.96 -7.09 -7.55
CA LEU A 116 4.72 -8.09 -8.60
C LEU A 116 4.22 -7.46 -9.90
N THR A 117 3.27 -6.50 -9.82
CA THR A 117 2.77 -5.82 -11.02
C THR A 117 3.86 -5.04 -11.72
N ILE A 118 4.73 -4.32 -11.00
CA ILE A 118 5.86 -3.60 -11.60
C ILE A 118 6.82 -4.56 -12.29
N LEU A 119 7.20 -5.68 -11.65
CA LEU A 119 8.11 -6.66 -12.25
C LEU A 119 7.51 -7.28 -13.50
N MET A 120 6.26 -7.76 -13.46
CA MET A 120 5.63 -8.40 -14.60
C MET A 120 5.38 -7.43 -15.76
N LYS A 121 4.93 -6.20 -15.48
CA LYS A 121 4.75 -5.16 -16.52
C LYS A 121 6.07 -4.63 -17.07
N SER A 122 7.18 -4.86 -16.38
CA SER A 122 8.54 -4.58 -16.88
C SER A 122 9.12 -5.72 -17.73
N ASN A 123 8.30 -6.68 -18.16
CA ASN A 123 8.67 -7.82 -19.01
C ASN A 123 9.57 -8.89 -18.34
N PHE A 124 9.57 -9.00 -17.01
CA PHE A 124 10.17 -10.17 -16.36
C PHE A 124 9.23 -11.36 -16.52
N SER A 125 9.71 -12.45 -17.13
CA SER A 125 8.91 -13.67 -17.30
C SER A 125 8.75 -14.42 -15.98
N SER A 126 7.64 -15.15 -15.85
CA SER A 126 7.38 -16.00 -14.68
C SER A 126 8.47 -17.06 -14.46
N SER A 127 9.11 -17.52 -15.54
CA SER A 127 10.27 -18.43 -15.47
C SER A 127 11.49 -17.78 -14.82
N VAL A 128 11.73 -16.49 -15.09
CA VAL A 128 12.82 -15.73 -14.46
C VAL A 128 12.48 -15.44 -13.01
N LEU A 129 11.26 -15.03 -12.69
CA LEU A 129 10.85 -14.66 -11.33
C LEU A 129 10.75 -15.87 -10.37
N GLY A 130 10.60 -17.07 -10.91
CA GLY A 130 10.55 -18.32 -10.15
C GLY A 130 9.13 -18.76 -9.85
N LEU A 131 8.64 -19.73 -10.63
CA LEU A 131 7.25 -20.19 -10.60
C LEU A 131 6.80 -20.69 -9.21
N TYR A 132 7.68 -21.34 -8.46
CA TYR A 132 7.38 -21.83 -7.11
C TYR A 132 6.95 -20.68 -6.17
N ASN A 133 7.74 -19.60 -6.13
CA ASN A 133 7.45 -18.45 -5.28
C ASN A 133 6.23 -17.67 -5.77
N LEU A 134 6.08 -17.54 -7.10
CA LEU A 134 4.90 -16.92 -7.69
C LEU A 134 3.61 -17.67 -7.34
N ASN A 135 3.62 -19.00 -7.34
CA ASN A 135 2.47 -19.80 -6.95
C ASN A 135 2.11 -19.59 -5.47
N ILE A 136 3.10 -19.48 -4.57
CA ILE A 136 2.84 -19.19 -3.16
C ILE A 136 2.20 -17.80 -3.01
N LEU A 137 2.73 -16.79 -3.71
CA LEU A 137 2.20 -15.43 -3.68
C LEU A 137 0.79 -15.36 -4.27
N SER A 138 0.53 -16.10 -5.36
CA SER A 138 -0.81 -16.18 -5.96
C SER A 138 -1.82 -16.81 -5.00
N GLU A 139 -1.48 -17.96 -4.40
CA GLU A 139 -2.38 -18.63 -3.45
C GLU A 139 -2.62 -17.80 -2.20
N PHE A 140 -1.61 -17.06 -1.73
CA PHE A 140 -1.79 -16.07 -0.67
C PHE A 140 -2.80 -14.98 -1.06
N LEU A 141 -2.61 -14.32 -2.21
CA LEU A 141 -3.53 -13.25 -2.67
C LEU A 141 -4.95 -13.78 -2.91
N LYS A 142 -5.11 -14.97 -3.49
CA LYS A 142 -6.42 -15.62 -3.68
C LYS A 142 -7.10 -15.91 -2.35
N LYS A 143 -6.34 -16.39 -1.37
CA LYS A 143 -6.86 -16.65 -0.02
C LYS A 143 -7.36 -15.35 0.61
N GLU A 144 -6.54 -14.30 0.63
CA GLU A 144 -6.94 -13.01 1.22
C GLU A 144 -8.13 -12.40 0.46
N PHE A 145 -8.14 -12.46 -0.87
CA PHE A 145 -9.26 -12.00 -1.70
C PHE A 145 -10.58 -12.70 -1.33
N ARG A 146 -10.54 -14.03 -1.11
CA ARG A 146 -11.73 -14.80 -0.68
C ARG A 146 -12.15 -14.49 0.74
N VAL A 147 -11.20 -14.45 1.68
CA VAL A 147 -11.47 -14.20 3.11
C VAL A 147 -12.06 -12.81 3.34
N GLN A 148 -11.60 -11.81 2.60
CA GLN A 148 -12.07 -10.43 2.70
C GLN A 148 -13.30 -10.14 1.80
N GLY A 149 -13.89 -11.16 1.16
CA GLY A 149 -15.12 -10.99 0.39
C GLY A 149 -14.94 -10.22 -0.92
N GLY A 150 -13.75 -10.26 -1.54
CA GLY A 150 -13.46 -9.64 -2.83
C GLY A 150 -13.20 -8.14 -2.78
N ILE A 151 -13.07 -7.56 -1.59
CA ILE A 151 -12.65 -6.17 -1.38
C ILE A 151 -11.59 -6.20 -0.29
N LEU A 152 -10.39 -5.73 -0.61
CA LEU A 152 -9.21 -5.90 0.22
C LEU A 152 -8.80 -4.58 0.85
N ASP A 153 -8.30 -4.65 2.08
CA ASP A 153 -7.45 -3.60 2.65
C ASP A 153 -5.97 -3.86 2.34
N SER A 154 -5.07 -2.99 2.80
CA SER A 154 -3.62 -3.13 2.57
C SER A 154 -2.97 -4.27 3.37
N ALA A 155 -3.63 -4.74 4.43
CA ALA A 155 -3.11 -5.63 5.44
C ALA A 155 -3.54 -7.09 5.20
N SER A 156 -2.75 -8.01 5.74
CA SER A 156 -3.11 -9.43 5.77
C SER A 156 -3.46 -9.82 7.20
N ALA A 157 -4.49 -10.66 7.38
CA ALA A 157 -4.85 -11.24 8.68
C ALA A 157 -5.37 -10.29 9.78
N THR A 158 -5.85 -9.09 9.42
CA THR A 158 -6.65 -8.22 10.32
C THR A 158 -8.07 -8.05 9.77
N PRO A 159 -9.09 -7.86 10.62
CA PRO A 159 -10.45 -7.54 10.15
C PRO A 159 -10.41 -6.28 9.28
N LEU A 160 -11.27 -6.21 8.26
CA LEU A 160 -11.49 -5.08 7.34
C LEU A 160 -11.67 -3.73 8.06
N ILE A 161 -10.58 -3.10 8.51
CA ILE A 161 -10.67 -1.80 9.17
C ILE A 161 -10.90 -0.72 8.10
N LEU A 162 -10.30 -0.87 6.91
CA LEU A 162 -10.40 0.09 5.78
C LEU A 162 -10.25 -0.60 4.42
N ALA A 163 -11.35 -1.12 3.86
CA ALA A 163 -11.41 -1.61 2.48
C ALA A 163 -10.88 -0.55 1.48
N ASP A 164 -10.06 -0.98 0.52
CA ASP A 164 -9.31 -0.10 -0.37
C ASP A 164 -9.45 -0.52 -1.83
N THR A 165 -10.05 0.36 -2.65
CA THR A 165 -10.22 0.11 -4.09
C THR A 165 -8.90 -0.02 -4.85
N ASP A 166 -7.86 0.73 -4.46
CA ASP A 166 -6.54 0.68 -5.11
C ASP A 166 -5.88 -0.67 -4.83
N VAL A 167 -5.95 -1.15 -3.59
CA VAL A 167 -5.40 -2.46 -3.22
C VAL A 167 -6.21 -3.60 -3.86
N THR A 168 -7.53 -3.48 -3.85
CA THR A 168 -8.43 -4.47 -4.45
C THR A 168 -8.14 -4.62 -5.94
N SER A 169 -8.09 -3.51 -6.68
CA SER A 169 -7.86 -3.54 -8.12
C SER A 169 -6.45 -4.01 -8.49
N LYS A 170 -5.42 -3.63 -7.70
CA LYS A 170 -4.07 -4.14 -7.89
C LYS A 170 -3.96 -5.61 -7.58
N THR A 171 -4.73 -6.12 -6.63
CA THR A 171 -4.83 -7.56 -6.39
C THR A 171 -5.42 -8.27 -7.60
N ILE A 172 -6.52 -7.77 -8.15
CA ILE A 172 -7.16 -8.32 -9.37
C ILE A 172 -6.18 -8.29 -10.56
N GLU A 173 -5.49 -7.18 -10.79
CA GLU A 173 -4.46 -7.06 -11.84
C GLU A 173 -3.32 -8.05 -11.64
N THR A 174 -2.77 -8.15 -10.42
CA THR A 174 -1.66 -9.05 -10.11
C THR A 174 -2.05 -10.50 -10.37
N LEU A 175 -3.23 -10.90 -9.91
CA LEU A 175 -3.78 -12.23 -10.09
C LEU A 175 -4.04 -12.55 -11.57
N SER A 176 -4.55 -11.58 -12.35
CA SER A 176 -4.69 -11.69 -13.80
C SER A 176 -3.34 -11.88 -14.51
N LEU A 177 -2.30 -11.13 -14.13
CA LEU A 177 -0.95 -11.28 -14.69
C LEU A 177 -0.31 -12.64 -14.34
N LEU A 178 -0.71 -13.25 -13.23
CA LEU A 178 -0.30 -14.59 -12.81
C LEU A 178 -1.11 -15.71 -13.51
N GLY A 179 -2.19 -15.37 -14.22
CA GLY A 179 -3.10 -16.31 -14.85
C GLY A 179 -4.18 -16.87 -13.91
N ASP A 180 -4.33 -16.30 -12.72
CA ASP A 180 -5.30 -16.68 -11.70
C ASP A 180 -6.45 -15.67 -11.65
N PHE A 181 -7.41 -15.78 -12.55
CA PHE A 181 -8.43 -14.74 -12.68
C PHE A 181 -9.46 -14.74 -11.54
N VAL A 182 -9.87 -13.54 -11.13
CA VAL A 182 -10.88 -13.29 -10.09
C VAL A 182 -11.90 -12.24 -10.57
N SER A 183 -13.14 -12.35 -10.11
CA SER A 183 -14.20 -11.42 -10.51
C SER A 183 -14.07 -10.06 -9.80
N PRO A 184 -14.20 -8.93 -10.54
CA PRO A 184 -14.26 -7.59 -9.99
C PRO A 184 -15.65 -7.19 -9.45
N ASP A 185 -16.66 -8.06 -9.50
CA ASP A 185 -18.06 -7.69 -9.28
C ASP A 185 -18.34 -7.06 -7.90
N ASN A 186 -17.69 -7.56 -6.85
CA ASN A 186 -17.86 -7.02 -5.50
C ASN A 186 -17.27 -5.60 -5.38
N MET A 187 -16.13 -5.36 -6.04
CA MET A 187 -15.52 -4.03 -6.10
C MET A 187 -16.41 -3.06 -6.89
N ILE A 188 -16.93 -3.49 -8.05
CA ILE A 188 -17.83 -2.68 -8.88
C ILE A 188 -19.10 -2.34 -8.11
N SER A 189 -19.81 -3.34 -7.59
CA SER A 189 -21.07 -3.13 -6.86
C SER A 189 -20.92 -2.24 -5.62
N THR A 190 -19.76 -2.25 -4.97
CA THR A 190 -19.51 -1.45 -3.77
C THR A 190 -19.18 0.00 -4.09
N TYR A 191 -18.38 0.24 -5.12
CA TYR A 191 -17.85 1.59 -5.40
C TYR A 191 -18.54 2.29 -6.58
N GLU A 192 -19.39 1.61 -7.35
CA GLU A 192 -20.10 2.18 -8.50
C GLU A 192 -21.12 3.24 -8.06
N THR A 193 -21.03 4.42 -8.67
CA THR A 193 -22.04 5.47 -8.58
C THR A 193 -22.72 5.70 -9.95
N ALA A 194 -23.63 6.66 -10.01
CA ALA A 194 -24.28 7.03 -11.27
C ALA A 194 -23.26 7.45 -12.36
N THR A 195 -22.21 8.18 -11.98
CA THR A 195 -21.29 8.81 -12.95
C THR A 195 -19.85 8.32 -12.87
N HIS A 196 -19.41 7.76 -11.75
CA HIS A 196 -18.01 7.37 -11.52
C HIS A 196 -17.90 6.28 -10.43
N PHE A 197 -16.68 5.90 -10.05
CA PHE A 197 -16.42 4.99 -8.92
C PHE A 197 -15.80 5.75 -7.76
N ASN A 198 -16.36 5.60 -6.55
CA ASN A 198 -15.99 6.37 -5.36
C ASN A 198 -15.37 5.48 -4.27
N ARG A 199 -14.13 5.75 -3.86
CA ARG A 199 -13.37 4.96 -2.87
C ARG A 199 -13.76 5.28 -1.43
N MET A 200 -13.81 6.57 -1.06
CA MET A 200 -14.25 7.09 0.25
C MET A 200 -14.17 8.64 0.24
N GLY A 201 -14.94 9.29 -0.63
CA GLY A 201 -15.14 10.74 -0.57
C GLY A 201 -15.05 11.45 -1.92
N PRO A 202 -15.47 12.72 -1.99
CA PRO A 202 -15.86 13.40 -3.24
C PRO A 202 -14.74 13.72 -4.25
N ASN A 203 -13.47 13.35 -3.99
CA ASN A 203 -12.31 13.82 -4.77
C ASN A 203 -11.30 12.73 -5.17
N GLU A 204 -11.57 11.44 -4.98
CA GLU A 204 -10.59 10.40 -5.34
C GLU A 204 -10.81 9.84 -6.75
N THR A 205 -9.90 10.18 -7.66
CA THR A 205 -10.02 9.90 -9.10
C THR A 205 -9.40 8.56 -9.51
N LEU A 206 -8.64 7.90 -8.63
CA LEU A 206 -7.88 6.69 -8.94
C LEU A 206 -8.73 5.43 -9.12
N ALA A 207 -9.80 5.26 -8.34
CA ALA A 207 -10.68 4.09 -8.41
C ALA A 207 -11.26 3.85 -9.82
N SER A 208 -11.57 4.94 -10.53
CA SER A 208 -12.11 4.86 -11.90
C SER A 208 -11.07 4.36 -12.91
N ALA A 209 -9.78 4.63 -12.73
CA ALA A 209 -8.73 4.20 -13.68
C ALA A 209 -8.49 2.70 -13.68
N GLN A 210 -8.90 2.00 -12.63
CA GLN A 210 -8.46 0.63 -12.37
C GLN A 210 -9.45 -0.44 -12.82
N ILE A 211 -10.70 -0.05 -13.14
CA ILE A 211 -11.73 -0.96 -13.68
C ILE A 211 -11.46 -1.36 -15.13
N ALA A 212 -10.56 -0.64 -15.82
CA ALA A 212 -10.06 -1.05 -17.13
C ALA A 212 -9.20 -2.32 -17.08
N ILE A 213 -8.91 -2.86 -15.89
CA ILE A 213 -8.04 -4.02 -15.68
C ILE A 213 -8.89 -5.22 -15.29
N VAL A 214 -9.64 -5.74 -16.25
CA VAL A 214 -10.50 -6.92 -16.11
C VAL A 214 -10.21 -7.91 -17.23
N GLU A 215 -10.28 -9.19 -16.93
CA GLU A 215 -9.95 -10.29 -17.87
C GLU A 215 -10.79 -10.24 -19.15
N ASP A 216 -12.10 -10.01 -18.99
CA ASP A 216 -13.02 -9.83 -20.10
C ASP A 216 -13.64 -8.42 -20.07
N PRO A 217 -13.00 -7.44 -20.73
CA PRO A 217 -13.52 -6.08 -20.82
C PRO A 217 -14.92 -6.02 -21.44
N SER A 218 -15.31 -7.03 -22.23
CA SER A 218 -16.58 -7.01 -22.97
C SER A 218 -17.79 -7.04 -22.03
N CYS A 219 -17.68 -7.75 -20.91
CA CYS A 219 -18.72 -7.82 -19.89
C CYS A 219 -18.87 -6.51 -19.09
N TYR A 220 -17.82 -5.68 -19.07
CA TYR A 220 -17.76 -4.46 -18.25
C TYR A 220 -17.67 -3.17 -19.08
N ILE A 221 -18.02 -3.22 -20.37
CA ILE A 221 -17.94 -2.05 -21.29
C ILE A 221 -18.63 -0.82 -20.70
N LYS A 222 -19.81 -0.99 -20.07
CA LYS A 222 -20.55 0.14 -19.47
C LYS A 222 -19.75 0.80 -18.35
N GLN A 223 -19.16 0.01 -17.47
CA GLN A 223 -18.35 0.46 -16.35
C GLN A 223 -17.04 1.08 -16.83
N ILE A 224 -16.38 0.47 -17.82
CA ILE A 224 -15.15 0.97 -18.45
C ILE A 224 -15.40 2.32 -19.11
N VAL A 225 -16.47 2.46 -19.90
CA VAL A 225 -16.84 3.74 -20.55
C VAL A 225 -17.17 4.80 -19.51
N LYS A 226 -17.90 4.45 -18.44
CA LYS A 226 -18.21 5.34 -17.32
C LYS A 226 -16.94 5.88 -16.68
N ALA A 227 -16.03 4.99 -16.31
CA ALA A 227 -14.73 5.32 -15.75
C ALA A 227 -13.91 6.22 -16.68
N ALA A 228 -13.75 5.83 -17.95
CA ALA A 228 -12.99 6.59 -18.93
C ALA A 228 -13.58 7.99 -19.18
N SER A 229 -14.91 8.10 -19.26
CA SER A 229 -15.60 9.38 -19.45
C SER A 229 -15.35 10.33 -18.28
N PHE A 230 -15.48 9.81 -17.05
CA PHE A 230 -15.19 10.58 -15.84
C PHE A 230 -13.73 11.06 -15.80
N LEU A 231 -12.78 10.17 -16.10
CA LEU A 231 -11.35 10.50 -16.13
C LEU A 231 -11.01 11.57 -17.18
N CYS A 232 -11.59 11.46 -18.37
CA CYS A 232 -11.43 12.47 -19.43
C CYS A 232 -12.01 13.82 -19.00
N GLU A 233 -13.17 13.83 -18.36
CA GLU A 233 -13.81 15.05 -17.85
C GLU A 233 -12.94 15.75 -16.79
N ILE A 234 -12.53 15.05 -15.72
CA ILE A 234 -11.70 15.64 -14.67
C ILE A 234 -10.34 16.10 -15.20
N TRP A 235 -9.77 15.39 -16.19
CA TRP A 235 -8.51 15.75 -16.83
C TRP A 235 -8.66 17.05 -17.62
N SER A 236 -9.71 17.15 -18.43
CA SER A 236 -10.02 18.36 -19.20
C SER A 236 -10.25 19.60 -18.32
N LEU A 237 -10.78 19.39 -17.12
CA LEU A 237 -10.99 20.44 -16.12
C LEU A 237 -9.74 20.78 -15.29
N GLY A 238 -8.62 20.08 -15.51
CA GLY A 238 -7.39 20.26 -14.73
C GLY A 238 -7.54 19.88 -13.25
N LYS A 239 -8.53 19.03 -12.92
CA LYS A 239 -8.88 18.66 -11.54
C LYS A 239 -8.23 17.36 -11.07
N VAL A 240 -7.36 16.76 -11.88
CA VAL A 240 -6.64 15.55 -11.51
C VAL A 240 -5.65 15.87 -10.40
N LYS A 241 -5.91 15.32 -9.22
CA LYS A 241 -5.04 15.44 -8.04
C LYS A 241 -4.87 14.06 -7.44
N ASP A 242 -3.62 13.64 -7.31
CA ASP A 242 -3.28 12.50 -6.47
C ASP A 242 -2.84 13.03 -5.11
N LYS A 243 -3.58 12.69 -4.06
CA LYS A 243 -3.28 13.08 -2.69
C LYS A 243 -2.11 12.25 -2.12
N TRP A 244 -1.92 11.04 -2.63
CA TRP A 244 -1.11 9.99 -2.00
C TRP A 244 0.19 9.72 -2.74
N ALA A 245 0.27 9.98 -4.05
CA ALA A 245 1.52 9.92 -4.81
C ALA A 245 2.09 11.33 -5.10
N CYS A 246 3.11 11.72 -4.35
CA CYS A 246 3.94 12.88 -4.69
C CYS A 246 5.09 12.45 -5.61
N ILE A 247 4.89 12.54 -6.94
CA ILE A 247 6.04 12.65 -7.85
C ILE A 247 6.58 14.07 -7.69
N ASN A 248 7.78 14.19 -7.13
CA ASN A 248 8.49 15.46 -7.00
C ASN A 248 8.51 16.15 -8.39
N PRO A 249 7.94 17.36 -8.55
CA PRO A 249 7.83 18.01 -9.85
C PRO A 249 9.17 18.65 -10.24
N VAL A 250 10.20 17.83 -10.43
CA VAL A 250 11.44 18.28 -11.08
C VAL A 250 11.23 18.04 -12.57
N HIS A 251 11.12 19.15 -13.32
CA HIS A 251 10.93 19.24 -14.78
C HIS A 251 9.51 19.39 -15.35
N ARG A 252 8.67 20.27 -14.77
CA ARG A 252 7.81 21.10 -15.63
C ARG A 252 8.61 22.32 -16.10
N ALA A 253 9.43 22.14 -17.15
CA ALA A 253 9.94 23.28 -17.90
C ALA A 253 8.72 24.03 -18.46
N LYS A 254 8.51 25.28 -18.03
CA LYS A 254 7.52 26.17 -18.64
C LYS A 254 7.89 26.32 -20.12
N PRO A 255 6.93 26.26 -21.07
CA PRO A 255 7.20 26.66 -22.43
C PRO A 255 7.62 28.13 -22.42
N SER A 256 8.82 28.42 -22.93
CA SER A 256 9.28 29.79 -23.18
C SER A 256 8.31 30.45 -24.14
N ALA A 257 7.74 31.58 -23.74
CA ALA A 257 6.96 32.43 -24.62
C ALA A 257 7.82 32.83 -25.82
N LEU A 258 7.40 32.42 -27.02
CA LEU A 258 7.87 33.01 -28.26
C LEU A 258 7.40 34.47 -28.27
N THR A 259 8.33 35.39 -28.04
CA THR A 259 8.13 36.79 -28.41
C THR A 259 8.23 36.88 -29.93
N GLU A 260 7.08 36.97 -30.60
CA GLU A 260 6.99 37.59 -31.92
C GLU A 260 7.33 39.06 -31.75
N THR A 261 8.47 39.48 -32.30
CA THR A 261 8.73 40.89 -32.59
C THR A 261 8.56 41.09 -34.08
N SER A 262 7.68 42.04 -34.39
CA SER A 262 7.43 42.67 -35.69
C SER A 262 8.68 43.29 -36.29
#